data_AF-A0A938GEE2-F1
#
_entry.id   AF-A0A938GEE2-F1
#
_cell.length_a   1.000
_cell.length_b   1.000
_cell.length_c   1.000
_cell.angle_alpha   90.00
_cell.angle_beta   90.00
_cell.angle_gamma   90.00
#
_symmetry.space_group_name_H-M   'P 1'
#
loop_
_entity.id
_entity.type
_entity.pdbx_description
1 polymer ?
#
loop_
_entity_poly.entity_id
_entity_poly.type
_entity_poly.pdbx_seq_one_letter_code
_entity_poly.pdbx_strand_id
1 'polypeptide(L)' 'MKNRPNTAQEAEPPQLVWHKLNSSRAEGGFFKLGDVYRTKVPGGWLVLVTNNARGLMFYPDPKHNWDGGSLTA' A
#
# COMPACT_ATOMS: atom_id res chain seq x y z
N MET A 1 -8.11 -39.47 31.17
CA MET A 1 -8.07 -38.90 29.81
C MET A 1 -7.75 -37.41 29.95
N LYS A 2 -6.64 -36.94 29.35
CA LYS A 2 -6.21 -35.53 29.45
C LYS A 2 -7.03 -34.70 28.45
N ASN A 3 -7.80 -33.74 28.95
CA ASN A 3 -8.50 -32.75 28.13
C ASN A 3 -7.47 -31.86 27.43
N ARG A 4 -7.48 -31.83 26.10
CA ARG A 4 -6.73 -30.84 25.31
C ARG A 4 -7.63 -29.63 25.09
N PRO A 5 -7.20 -28.39 25.42
CA PRO A 5 -7.94 -27.22 24.99
C PRO A 5 -7.74 -27.03 23.48
N ASN A 6 -8.83 -27.10 22.73
CA ASN A 6 -8.90 -26.66 21.34
C ASN A 6 -9.00 -25.13 21.35
N THR A 7 -7.85 -24.45 21.23
CA THR A 7 -7.83 -23.02 20.95
C THR A 7 -6.71 -22.71 19.97
N ALA A 8 -6.97 -23.00 18.69
CA ALA A 8 -6.36 -22.28 17.60
C ALA A 8 -7.53 -21.70 16.81
N GLN A 9 -7.92 -20.46 17.12
CA GLN A 9 -8.66 -19.66 16.15
C GLN A 9 -7.77 -19.60 14.92
N GLU A 10 -8.23 -20.19 13.82
CA GLU A 10 -7.61 -20.11 12.51
C GLU A 10 -7.55 -18.61 12.16
N ALA A 11 -6.38 -18.00 12.35
CA ALA A 11 -6.21 -16.59 12.06
C ALA A 11 -6.32 -16.42 10.54
N GLU A 12 -7.28 -15.60 10.11
CA GLU A 12 -7.45 -15.23 8.70
C GLU A 12 -6.10 -14.81 8.09
N PRO A 13 -5.82 -15.18 6.83
CA PRO A 13 -4.55 -14.88 6.19
C PRO A 13 -4.31 -13.36 6.20
N PRO A 14 -3.05 -12.92 6.40
CA PRO A 14 -2.72 -11.50 6.43
C PRO A 14 -3.13 -10.83 5.12
N GLN A 15 -3.97 -9.79 5.23
CA GLN A 15 -4.49 -9.04 4.09
C GLN A 15 -3.63 -7.81 3.79
N LEU A 16 -3.39 -7.53 2.52
CA LEU A 16 -2.88 -6.23 2.08
C LEU A 16 -3.99 -5.18 2.11
N VAL A 17 -3.87 -4.22 3.02
CA VAL A 17 -4.80 -3.09 3.12
C VAL A 17 -4.27 -1.94 2.26
N TRP A 18 -5.05 -1.54 1.26
CA TRP A 18 -4.70 -0.47 0.34
C TRP A 18 -5.28 0.87 0.76
N HIS A 19 -4.44 1.90 0.77
CA HIS A 19 -4.80 3.28 1.11
C HIS A 19 -4.66 4.17 -0.12
N LYS A 20 -5.71 4.92 -0.46
CA LYS A 20 -5.66 5.91 -1.54
C LYS A 20 -4.75 7.08 -1.13
N LEU A 21 -3.85 7.46 -2.02
CA LEU A 21 -2.99 8.62 -1.83
C LEU A 21 -3.66 9.90 -2.34
N ASN A 22 -3.32 11.02 -1.71
CA ASN A 22 -3.75 12.33 -2.18
C ASN A 22 -2.85 12.79 -3.34
N SER A 23 -3.18 12.38 -4.56
CA SER A 23 -2.46 12.75 -5.77
C SER A 23 -3.20 13.81 -6.58
N SER A 24 -2.52 14.90 -6.96
CA SER A 24 -3.02 15.84 -7.97
C SER A 24 -2.81 15.27 -9.37
N ARG A 25 -3.48 15.87 -10.37
CA ARG A 25 -3.22 15.54 -11.78
C ARG A 25 -1.77 15.91 -12.11
N ALA A 26 -1.08 15.04 -12.85
CA ALA A 26 0.17 15.42 -13.49
C ALA A 26 -0.07 16.66 -14.37
N GLU A 27 0.75 17.70 -14.19
CA GLU A 27 0.68 18.90 -15.03
C GLU A 27 0.99 18.54 -16.50
N GLY A 28 0.26 19.14 -17.43
CA GLY A 28 0.28 18.79 -18.86
C GLY A 28 -0.87 17.86 -19.23
N GLY A 29 -1.98 18.44 -19.71
CA GLY A 29 -3.30 17.82 -19.88
C GLY A 29 -3.42 16.57 -20.77
N PHE A 30 -2.31 15.93 -21.17
CA PHE A 30 -2.28 14.70 -21.95
C PHE A 30 -2.33 13.44 -21.09
N PHE A 31 -1.90 13.48 -19.82
CA PHE A 31 -1.91 12.32 -18.93
C PHE A 31 -2.73 12.60 -17.67
N LYS A 32 -3.97 12.12 -17.64
CA LYS A 32 -4.68 11.95 -16.37
C LYS A 32 -4.02 10.80 -15.62
N LEU A 33 -3.09 11.10 -14.71
CA LEU A 33 -2.64 10.13 -13.72
C LEU A 33 -3.91 9.63 -12.99
N GLY A 34 -4.16 8.33 -13.05
CA GLY A 34 -5.34 7.78 -12.38
C GLY A 34 -5.10 7.63 -10.88
N ASP A 35 -6.04 6.97 -10.20
CA ASP A 35 -6.02 6.90 -8.73
C ASP A 35 -4.77 6.14 -8.26
N VAL A 36 -4.02 6.77 -7.35
CA VAL A 36 -2.83 6.18 -6.74
C VAL A 36 -3.18 5.59 -5.38
N TYR A 37 -2.70 4.38 -5.12
CA TYR A 37 -2.88 3.65 -3.87
C TYR A 37 -1.54 3.16 -3.35
N ARG A 38 -1.47 2.87 -2.05
CA ARG A 38 -0.34 2.19 -1.45
C ARG A 38 -0.74 1.17 -0.40
N THR A 39 0.11 0.18 -0.17
CA THR A 39 -0.03 -0.76 0.96
C THR A 39 1.33 -1.02 1.61
N LYS A 40 1.34 -1.27 2.92
CA LYS A 40 2.56 -1.61 3.66
C LYS A 40 3.01 -3.02 3.31
N VAL A 41 4.30 -3.16 3.05
CA VAL A 41 4.98 -4.46 2.92
C VAL A 41 6.28 -4.45 3.74
N PRO A 42 6.88 -5.61 4.06
CA PRO A 42 8.20 -5.64 4.66
C PRO A 42 9.21 -4.81 3.84
N GLY A 43 9.92 -3.90 4.51
CA GLY A 43 10.93 -3.05 3.90
C GLY A 43 10.41 -1.79 3.17
N GLY A 44 9.10 -1.60 3.02
CA GLY A 44 8.58 -0.38 2.39
C GLY A 44 7.13 -0.44 1.94
N TRP A 45 6.84 0.22 0.83
CA TRP A 45 5.49 0.37 0.30
C TRP A 45 5.39 -0.24 -1.09
N LEU A 46 4.27 -0.91 -1.37
CA LEU A 46 3.83 -1.11 -2.75
C LEU A 46 2.94 0.06 -3.13
N VAL A 47 3.25 0.71 -4.26
CA VAL A 47 2.50 1.84 -4.81
C VAL A 47 1.90 1.41 -6.14
N LEU A 48 0.58 1.56 -6.25
CA LEU A 48 -0.21 1.18 -7.41
C LEU A 48 -0.83 2.42 -8.01
N VAL A 49 -0.58 2.67 -9.29
CA VAL A 49 -1.34 3.62 -10.09
C VAL A 49 -2.37 2.83 -10.86
N THR A 50 -3.64 3.15 -10.65
CA THR A 50 -4.77 2.59 -11.39
C THR A 50 -5.20 3.58 -12.46
N ASN A 51 -5.81 3.10 -13.55
CA ASN A 51 -6.35 3.91 -14.66
C ASN A 51 -5.32 4.75 -15.46
N ASN A 52 -5.45 4.70 -16.79
CA ASN A 52 -4.56 5.34 -17.79
C ASN A 52 -3.09 4.88 -17.70
N ALA A 53 -2.32 5.40 -16.73
CA ALA A 53 -0.91 5.09 -16.51
C ALA A 53 -0.75 3.95 -15.47
N ARG A 54 -1.30 2.77 -15.79
CA ARG A 54 -1.31 1.63 -14.87
C ARG A 54 0.12 1.18 -14.54
N GLY A 55 0.42 1.01 -13.25
CA GLY A 55 1.75 0.56 -12.82
C GLY A 55 1.80 0.17 -11.35
N LEU A 56 2.72 -0.74 -11.01
CA LEU A 56 3.02 -1.17 -9.65
C LEU A 56 4.51 -0.97 -9.40
N MET A 57 4.85 -0.29 -8.30
CA MET A 57 6.21 0.03 -7.92
C MET A 57 6.45 -0.30 -6.45
N PHE A 58 7.66 -0.77 -6.13
CA PHE A 58 8.13 -0.83 -4.75
C PHE A 58 8.87 0.46 -4.38
N TYR A 59 8.49 1.06 -3.26
CA TYR A 59 9.15 2.23 -2.68
C TYR A 59 9.81 1.83 -1.35
N PRO A 60 11.17 1.80 -1.28
CA PRO A 60 11.88 1.37 -0.08
C PRO A 60 11.72 2.41 1.04
N ASP A 61 11.19 1.96 2.17
CA ASP A 61 11.01 2.77 3.37
C ASP A 61 10.86 1.84 4.58
N PRO A 62 11.97 1.28 5.10
CA PRO A 62 11.91 0.25 6.14
C PRO A 62 11.23 0.71 7.44
N LYS A 63 11.14 2.02 7.67
CA LYS A 63 10.49 2.63 8.83
C LYS A 63 9.05 3.09 8.55
N HIS A 64 8.60 3.00 7.29
CA HIS A 64 7.28 3.46 6.84
C HIS A 64 6.98 4.92 7.22
N ASN A 65 7.98 5.80 7.15
CA ASN A 65 7.86 7.21 7.51
C ASN A 65 7.23 8.06 6.41
N TRP A 66 7.28 7.64 5.15
CA TRP A 66 6.65 8.37 4.06
C TRP A 66 5.13 8.36 4.23
N ASP A 67 4.50 9.53 4.15
CA ASP A 67 3.06 9.71 4.34
C ASP A 67 2.26 9.73 3.03
N GLY A 68 2.95 9.75 1.88
CA GLY A 68 2.31 9.78 0.57
C GLY A 68 2.52 11.07 -0.22
N GLY A 69 3.08 12.12 0.38
CA GLY A 69 3.23 13.41 -0.32
C GLY A 69 4.18 14.43 0.32
N SER A 70 4.62 14.20 1.56
CA SER A 70 5.60 15.08 2.21
C SER A 70 7.00 14.84 1.64
N LEU A 71 7.63 15.92 1.18
CA LEU A 71 9.06 15.97 0.92
C LEU A 71 9.74 16.29 2.26
N THR A 72 10.33 15.29 2.91
CA THR A 72 11.29 15.59 3.98
C THR A 72 12.56 16.10 3.30
N ALA A 73 12.83 17.40 3.48
CA ALA A 73 14.09 18.02 3.07
C ALA A 73 15.29 17.37 3.79
#